data_AF-A0ABD0JI73-F1
#
_entry.id   AF-A0ABD0JI73-F1
#
_cell.length_a   1.000
_cell.length_b   1.000
_cell.length_c   1.000
_cell.angle_alpha   90.00
_cell.angle_beta   90.00
_cell.angle_gamma   90.00
#
_symmetry.space_group_name_H-M   'P 1'
#
loop_
_entity.id
_entity.type
_entity.pdbx_description
1 polymer ?
#
loop_
_entity_poly.entity_id
_entity_poly.type
_entity_poly.pdbx_seq_one_letter_code
_entity_poly.pdbx_strand_id
1 'polypeptide(L)'
;MADLRRPVLFLFSPDTPGSFAHVAVINGTARGYVQVPGHTTFHIEPATMYFKNPSFHTVIYPETRMNLDPYRHRRNADMGMCGNDAAAEWMRWHARSAIDPQPDNRARRYRRETEKDSDKSHNKYSAESNGSPRQRRSNLGEKNTCYLYLRADPILWEHIKHNKYNTILSNERTQEEILAFFASHVSAVKNIYSKTDFRTYDNSVRYMGVDFLVLRTSIMTMENQDCNGKNPTRYCNRNIDVTNFLNLNSMDQH
;
A
#
# COMPACT_ATOMS: atom_id res chain seq x y z
N MET A 1 -8.08 30.26 -10.13
CA MET A 1 -7.02 29.30 -10.48
C MET A 1 -7.11 28.17 -9.47
N ALA A 2 -7.74 27.05 -9.84
CA ALA A 2 -7.98 25.94 -8.92
C ALA A 2 -6.73 25.04 -8.84
N ASP A 3 -6.29 24.77 -7.61
CA ASP A 3 -5.13 23.96 -7.25
C ASP A 3 -5.45 22.46 -7.44
N LEU A 4 -4.85 21.84 -8.47
CA LEU A 4 -5.06 20.45 -8.89
C LEU A 4 -4.11 19.45 -8.19
N ARG A 5 -3.72 19.71 -6.94
CA ARG A 5 -2.72 18.90 -6.21
C ARG A 5 -3.27 17.80 -5.31
N ARG A 6 -4.48 17.29 -5.57
CA ARG A 6 -5.00 16.11 -4.86
C ARG A 6 -5.54 15.08 -5.85
N PRO A 7 -5.19 13.79 -5.70
CA PRO A 7 -5.93 12.74 -6.40
C PRO A 7 -7.39 12.83 -5.95
N VAL A 8 -8.26 13.24 -6.87
CA VAL A 8 -9.69 13.36 -6.62
C VAL A 8 -10.26 11.94 -6.61
N LEU A 9 -10.58 11.44 -5.42
CA LEU A 9 -11.30 10.19 -5.24
C LEU A 9 -12.76 10.41 -5.67
N PHE A 10 -13.11 10.06 -6.91
CA PHE A 10 -14.49 10.02 -7.33
C PHE A 10 -15.13 8.73 -6.79
N LEU A 11 -15.90 8.86 -5.70
CA LEU A 11 -16.83 7.82 -5.26
C LEU A 11 -17.98 7.75 -6.27
N PHE A 12 -17.83 6.91 -7.29
CA PHE A 12 -18.95 6.47 -8.10
C PHE A 12 -19.87 5.65 -7.19
N SER A 13 -21.16 5.98 -7.13
CA SER A 13 -22.19 5.16 -6.50
C SER A 13 -22.95 4.43 -7.62
N PRO A 14 -22.53 3.22 -8.04
CA PRO A 14 -23.46 2.33 -8.74
C PRO A 14 -24.64 2.03 -7.81
N ASP A 15 -25.82 1.78 -8.37
CA ASP A 15 -27.06 1.47 -7.64
C ASP A 15 -26.99 0.22 -6.72
N THR A 16 -25.83 -0.44 -6.65
CA THR A 16 -25.54 -1.58 -5.78
C THR A 16 -24.89 -1.16 -4.46
N PRO A 17 -25.52 -1.42 -3.30
CA PRO A 17 -24.92 -1.11 -2.00
C PRO A 17 -23.60 -1.87 -1.78
N GLY A 18 -22.58 -1.17 -1.31
CA GLY A 18 -21.27 -1.73 -0.97
C GLY A 18 -20.24 -1.73 -2.11
N SER A 19 -20.60 -1.29 -3.32
CA SER A 19 -19.61 -1.06 -4.38
C SER A 19 -18.70 0.12 -4.06
N PHE A 20 -17.43 -0.03 -4.41
CA PHE A 20 -16.45 1.05 -4.25
C PHE A 20 -15.60 1.18 -5.51
N ALA A 21 -15.27 2.40 -5.85
CA ALA A 21 -14.44 2.75 -6.99
C ALA A 21 -13.22 3.53 -6.51
N HIS A 22 -12.05 3.15 -7.01
CA HIS A 22 -10.84 3.94 -6.90
C HIS A 22 -10.41 4.34 -8.30
N VAL A 23 -10.63 5.60 -8.66
CA VAL A 23 -10.32 6.12 -10.00
C VAL A 23 -9.47 7.39 -9.88
N ALA A 24 -8.38 7.44 -10.63
CA ALA A 24 -7.56 8.62 -10.82
C ALA A 24 -7.61 9.03 -12.30
N VAL A 25 -7.82 10.33 -12.56
CA VAL A 25 -7.79 10.89 -13.92
C VAL A 25 -6.51 11.70 -14.08
N ILE A 26 -5.67 11.30 -15.02
CA ILE A 26 -4.39 11.94 -15.32
C ILE A 26 -4.38 12.29 -16.80
N ASN A 27 -4.31 13.59 -17.10
CA ASN A 27 -4.27 14.13 -18.46
C ASN A 27 -5.32 13.52 -19.41
N GLY A 28 -6.59 13.56 -19.00
CA GLY A 28 -7.73 13.04 -19.78
C GLY A 28 -7.87 11.52 -19.81
N THR A 29 -6.98 10.79 -19.12
CA THR A 29 -7.03 9.33 -19.07
C THR A 29 -7.35 8.84 -17.67
N ALA A 30 -8.43 8.09 -17.51
CA ALA A 30 -8.82 7.48 -16.24
C ALA A 30 -8.09 6.15 -15.99
N ARG A 31 -7.80 5.87 -14.73
CA ARG A 31 -7.16 4.64 -14.27
C ARG A 31 -7.71 4.20 -12.94
N GLY A 32 -7.63 2.92 -12.66
CA GLY A 32 -7.94 2.36 -11.35
C GLY A 32 -8.84 1.16 -11.47
N TYR A 33 -9.73 0.98 -10.51
CA TYR A 33 -10.61 -0.17 -10.49
C TYR A 33 -11.93 0.13 -9.79
N VAL A 34 -12.95 -0.65 -10.14
CA VAL A 34 -14.29 -0.61 -9.55
C VAL A 34 -14.61 -2.00 -9.05
N GLN A 35 -14.83 -2.13 -7.75
CA GLN A 35 -15.25 -3.40 -7.18
C GLN A 35 -16.77 -3.38 -6.97
N VAL A 36 -17.44 -4.34 -7.60
CA VAL A 36 -18.88 -4.58 -7.43
C VAL A 36 -19.07 -5.86 -6.60
N PRO A 37 -19.55 -5.76 -5.35
CA PRO A 37 -19.80 -6.91 -4.50
C PRO A 37 -20.71 -7.93 -5.19
N GLY A 38 -20.33 -9.22 -5.13
CA GLY A 38 -21.10 -10.31 -5.71
C GLY A 38 -21.00 -10.46 -7.23
N HIS A 39 -20.25 -9.60 -7.93
CA HIS A 39 -20.06 -9.70 -9.38
C HIS A 39 -18.58 -9.88 -9.74
N THR A 40 -17.83 -8.79 -9.88
CA THR A 40 -16.41 -8.81 -10.26
C THR A 40 -15.77 -7.45 -9.98
N THR A 41 -14.44 -7.41 -10.02
CA THR A 41 -13.68 -6.17 -10.09
C THR A 41 -13.50 -5.78 -11.56
N PHE A 42 -13.75 -4.52 -11.90
CA PHE A 42 -13.46 -3.97 -13.21
C PHE A 42 -12.17 -3.16 -13.13
N HIS A 43 -11.24 -3.41 -14.03
CA HIS A 43 -10.00 -2.66 -14.14
C HIS A 43 -10.13 -1.60 -15.22
N ILE A 44 -9.63 -0.40 -14.94
CA ILE A 44 -9.67 0.77 -15.81
C ILE A 44 -8.23 1.14 -16.12
N GLU A 45 -7.87 1.11 -17.40
CA GLU A 45 -6.51 1.40 -17.85
C GLU A 45 -6.48 2.32 -19.08
N PRO A 46 -5.40 3.07 -19.29
CA PRO A 46 -5.17 3.84 -20.51
C PRO A 46 -5.23 2.99 -21.78
N ALA A 47 -5.99 3.44 -22.77
CA ALA A 47 -6.07 2.77 -24.07
C ALA A 47 -4.72 2.72 -24.80
N THR A 48 -3.84 3.69 -24.56
CA THR A 48 -2.52 3.81 -25.18
C THR A 48 -1.55 2.69 -24.78
N MET A 49 -1.86 1.91 -23.74
CA MET A 49 -1.11 0.69 -23.39
C MET A 49 -1.32 -0.42 -24.43
N TYR A 50 -2.53 -0.50 -24.98
CA TYR A 50 -2.96 -1.63 -25.82
C TYR A 50 -3.00 -1.29 -27.30
N PHE A 51 -3.37 -0.05 -27.62
CA PHE A 51 -3.62 0.40 -28.98
C PHE A 51 -2.66 1.53 -29.37
N LYS A 52 -2.24 1.53 -30.63
CA LYS A 52 -1.51 2.65 -31.24
C LYS A 52 -2.52 3.68 -31.72
N ASN A 53 -2.44 4.91 -31.21
CA ASN A 53 -3.35 6.03 -31.54
C ASN A 53 -4.85 5.71 -31.38
N PRO A 54 -5.33 5.30 -30.18
CA PRO A 54 -6.74 5.02 -29.96
C PRO A 54 -7.60 6.29 -30.06
N SER A 55 -8.82 6.15 -30.58
CA SER A 55 -9.84 7.22 -30.58
C SER A 55 -10.52 7.43 -29.22
N PHE A 56 -10.29 6.50 -28.28
CA PHE A 56 -10.83 6.51 -26.92
C PHE A 56 -9.68 6.60 -25.91
N HIS A 57 -9.98 7.11 -24.72
CA HIS A 57 -8.96 7.37 -23.71
C HIS A 57 -8.65 6.15 -22.84
N THR A 58 -9.65 5.32 -22.52
CA THR A 58 -9.52 4.25 -21.52
C THR A 58 -10.21 2.96 -21.94
N VAL A 59 -9.73 1.85 -21.41
CA VAL A 59 -10.30 0.51 -21.55
C VAL A 59 -10.76 0.06 -20.16
N ILE A 60 -11.97 -0.49 -20.10
CA ILE A 60 -12.53 -1.08 -18.88
C ILE A 60 -12.82 -2.55 -19.15
N TYR A 61 -12.33 -3.43 -18.28
CA TYR A 61 -12.48 -4.88 -18.47
C TYR A 61 -12.64 -5.61 -17.13
N PRO A 62 -13.48 -6.66 -17.09
CA PRO A 62 -13.74 -7.41 -15.86
C PRO A 62 -12.59 -8.37 -15.55
N GLU A 63 -12.29 -8.50 -14.26
CA GLU A 63 -11.27 -9.41 -13.73
C GLU A 63 -11.58 -10.88 -14.08
N THR A 64 -12.85 -11.26 -14.15
CA THR A 64 -13.27 -12.64 -14.52
C THR A 64 -12.83 -13.10 -15.91
N ARG A 65 -12.49 -12.17 -16.81
CA ARG A 65 -11.97 -12.47 -18.15
C ARG A 65 -10.45 -12.32 -18.26
N MET A 66 -9.78 -11.96 -17.18
CA MET A 66 -8.33 -11.92 -17.13
C MET A 66 -7.77 -13.31 -16.89
N ASN A 67 -6.66 -13.62 -17.56
CA ASN A 67 -5.83 -14.75 -17.16
C ASN A 67 -4.98 -14.32 -15.96
N LEU A 68 -5.52 -14.50 -14.75
CA LEU A 68 -4.85 -14.20 -13.47
C LEU A 68 -3.57 -15.03 -13.25
N ASP A 69 -3.38 -16.10 -14.02
CA ASP A 69 -2.20 -16.95 -13.97
C ASP A 69 -1.64 -17.24 -15.38
N PRO A 70 -0.90 -16.28 -15.97
CA PRO A 70 -0.30 -16.48 -17.30
C PRO A 70 0.72 -17.62 -17.32
N TYR A 71 1.29 -18.00 -16.17
CA TYR A 71 2.25 -19.09 -16.05
C TYR A 71 1.64 -20.39 -15.53
N ARG A 72 0.32 -20.52 -15.50
CA ARG A 72 -0.37 -21.74 -15.06
C ARG A 72 0.16 -22.99 -15.73
N HIS A 73 0.43 -22.87 -17.03
CA HIS A 73 0.98 -23.93 -17.87
C HIS A 73 2.41 -24.36 -17.52
N ARG A 74 3.15 -23.54 -16.76
CA ARG A 74 4.51 -23.84 -16.26
C ARG A 74 4.49 -24.35 -14.82
N ARG A 75 3.34 -24.31 -14.15
CA ARG A 75 3.17 -24.78 -12.77
C ARG A 75 2.53 -26.16 -12.79
N ASN A 76 3.04 -27.06 -11.95
CA ASN A 76 2.37 -28.34 -11.72
C ASN A 76 1.01 -28.08 -11.06
N ALA A 77 -0.02 -28.80 -11.50
CA ALA A 77 -1.43 -28.52 -11.17
C ALA A 77 -1.78 -28.59 -9.67
N ASP A 78 -0.91 -29.16 -8.84
CA ASP A 78 -1.14 -29.39 -7.40
C ASP A 78 -0.71 -28.23 -6.49
N MET A 79 -0.18 -27.13 -7.02
CA MET A 79 0.24 -25.97 -6.22
C MET A 79 -0.88 -24.92 -6.25
N GLY A 80 -1.48 -24.65 -5.09
CA GLY A 80 -2.66 -23.81 -4.89
C GLY A 80 -2.58 -22.39 -5.46
N MET A 81 -3.75 -21.74 -5.50
CA MET A 81 -3.91 -20.37 -5.97
C MET A 81 -3.14 -19.40 -5.07
N CYS A 82 -2.14 -18.73 -5.66
CA CYS A 82 -1.38 -17.62 -5.12
C CYS A 82 -0.42 -17.98 -3.96
N GLY A 83 0.72 -18.56 -4.32
CA GLY A 83 1.85 -18.80 -3.42
C GLY A 83 2.22 -20.27 -3.45
N ASN A 84 3.52 -20.58 -3.36
CA ASN A 84 3.95 -21.94 -3.08
C ASN A 84 3.34 -22.34 -1.73
N ASP A 85 2.48 -23.37 -1.70
CA ASP A 85 1.80 -23.79 -0.47
C ASP A 85 2.80 -24.12 0.64
N ALA A 86 3.99 -24.63 0.28
CA ALA A 86 5.08 -24.85 1.22
C ALA A 86 5.58 -23.54 1.85
N ALA A 87 5.62 -22.45 1.09
CA ALA A 87 5.98 -21.14 1.63
C ALA A 87 4.87 -20.58 2.53
N ALA A 88 3.60 -20.79 2.18
CA ALA A 88 2.46 -20.40 3.02
C ALA A 88 2.44 -21.17 4.34
N GLU A 89 2.69 -22.48 4.31
CA GLU A 89 2.83 -23.32 5.49
C GLU A 89 4.06 -22.95 6.32
N TRP A 90 5.20 -22.70 5.69
CA TRP A 90 6.41 -22.21 6.35
C TRP A 90 6.17 -20.89 7.08
N MET A 91 5.48 -19.93 6.44
CA MET A 91 5.09 -18.65 7.07
C MET A 91 4.14 -18.87 8.25
N ARG A 92 3.15 -19.77 8.13
CA ARG A 92 2.26 -20.14 9.24
C ARG A 92 3.03 -20.76 10.40
N TRP A 93 3.97 -21.65 10.10
CA TRP A 93 4.82 -22.28 11.12
C TRP A 93 5.68 -21.22 11.84
N HIS A 94 6.38 -20.36 11.10
CA HIS A 94 7.20 -19.28 11.70
C HIS A 94 6.36 -18.32 12.54
N ALA A 95 5.17 -17.95 12.07
CA ALA A 95 4.25 -17.09 12.81
C ALA A 95 3.76 -17.71 14.11
N ARG A 96 3.67 -19.05 14.20
CA ARG A 96 3.34 -19.78 15.43
C ARG A 96 4.54 -19.92 16.36
N SER A 97 5.74 -20.09 15.80
CA SER A 97 6.99 -20.27 16.55
C SER A 97 7.48 -19.00 17.26
N ALA A 98 6.99 -17.81 16.89
CA ALA A 98 7.31 -16.54 17.55
C ALA A 98 6.63 -16.37 18.94
N ILE A 99 5.81 -17.33 19.36
CA ILE A 99 5.25 -17.39 20.71
C ILE A 99 6.23 -18.17 21.59
N ASP A 100 7.20 -17.48 22.18
CA ASP A 100 7.89 -18.02 23.35
C ASP A 100 6.97 -17.77 24.57
N PRO A 101 6.54 -18.80 25.33
CA PRO A 101 5.72 -18.63 26.52
C PRO A 101 6.58 -18.06 27.65
N GLN A 102 7.10 -16.85 27.48
CA GLN A 102 7.86 -16.17 28.51
C GLN A 102 6.94 -15.19 29.25
N PRO A 103 6.86 -15.26 30.59
CA PRO A 103 5.92 -14.48 31.36
C PRO A 103 6.14 -12.97 31.17
N ASP A 104 5.04 -12.34 30.76
CA ASP A 104 4.63 -10.94 30.68
C ASP A 104 5.45 -9.85 31.42
N ASN A 105 6.75 -9.76 31.16
CA ASN A 105 7.62 -8.73 31.73
C ASN A 105 7.93 -7.58 30.76
N ARG A 106 7.62 -7.72 29.47
CA ARG A 106 7.84 -6.65 28.45
C ARG A 106 6.74 -5.59 28.45
N ALA A 107 5.47 -5.96 28.70
CA ALA A 107 4.37 -5.01 28.81
C ALA A 107 4.55 -4.04 30.00
N ARG A 108 5.20 -4.51 31.09
CA ARG A 108 5.53 -3.69 32.26
C ARG A 108 6.64 -2.67 32.02
N ARG A 109 7.55 -2.87 31.05
CA ARG A 109 8.60 -1.89 30.72
C ARG A 109 8.05 -0.68 29.96
N TYR A 110 7.17 -0.89 28.99
CA TYR A 110 6.54 0.21 28.24
C TYR A 110 5.60 1.07 29.09
N ARG A 111 5.00 0.49 30.14
CA ARG A 111 4.19 1.24 31.11
C ARG A 111 5.03 2.13 32.05
N ARG A 112 6.25 1.70 32.38
CA ARG A 112 7.13 2.43 33.32
C ARG A 112 7.79 3.68 32.73
N GLU A 113 7.92 3.75 31.41
CA GLU A 113 8.48 4.94 30.73
C GLU A 113 7.45 6.05 30.52
N THR A 114 6.14 5.75 30.59
CA THR A 114 5.07 6.75 30.46
C THR A 114 4.53 7.28 31.81
N GLU A 115 4.90 6.66 32.93
CA GLU A 115 4.41 7.03 34.27
C GLU A 115 5.32 8.02 35.03
N LYS A 116 6.38 8.56 34.41
CA LYS A 116 7.34 9.47 35.08
C LYS A 116 7.10 10.97 34.90
N ASP A 117 5.97 11.39 34.32
CA ASP A 117 5.70 12.83 34.07
C ASP A 117 4.31 13.32 34.52
N SER A 118 3.74 12.71 35.56
CA SER A 118 2.50 13.24 36.17
C SER A 118 2.54 13.23 37.69
N ASP A 119 3.52 13.91 38.26
CA ASP A 119 3.50 14.27 39.68
C ASP A 119 3.07 15.74 39.85
N LYS A 120 1.75 15.97 39.81
CA LYS A 120 1.10 17.17 40.38
C LYS A 120 -0.27 16.82 40.96
N SER A 121 -0.25 16.51 42.26
CA SER A 121 -1.05 17.13 43.33
C SER A 121 -2.52 17.51 43.04
N HIS A 122 -3.40 16.81 43.77
CA HIS A 122 -4.67 17.23 44.38
C HIS A 122 -5.65 18.11 43.58
N ASN A 123 -6.83 17.56 43.28
CA ASN A 123 -8.16 18.20 43.49
C ASN A 123 -9.28 17.15 43.34
N LYS A 124 -9.81 16.67 44.47
CA LYS A 124 -10.83 15.60 44.54
C LYS A 124 -12.27 16.10 44.33
N TYR A 125 -12.47 17.40 44.11
CA TYR A 125 -13.80 18.00 43.99
C TYR A 125 -13.81 19.13 42.94
N SER A 126 -13.83 18.78 41.64
CA SER A 126 -14.18 19.72 40.57
C SER A 126 -15.38 19.20 39.76
N ALA A 127 -16.21 20.12 39.27
CA ALA A 127 -17.48 19.83 38.59
C ALA A 127 -17.31 19.09 37.26
N GLU A 128 -16.10 19.01 36.68
CA GLU A 128 -15.82 18.22 35.48
C GLU A 128 -15.85 16.70 35.73
N SER A 129 -15.84 16.25 36.99
CA SER A 129 -15.85 14.83 37.38
C SER A 129 -17.24 14.16 37.29
N ASN A 130 -18.31 14.93 37.03
CA ASN A 130 -19.71 14.44 37.00
C ASN A 130 -20.30 14.26 35.59
N GLY A 131 -19.47 14.21 34.54
CA GLY A 131 -19.93 13.90 33.18
C GLY A 131 -19.88 12.40 32.87
N SER A 132 -21.03 11.74 32.78
CA SER A 132 -21.19 10.32 32.38
C SER A 132 -20.23 9.88 31.25
N PRO A 133 -19.73 8.63 31.25
CA PRO A 133 -18.84 8.15 30.22
C PRO A 133 -19.62 7.99 28.91
N ARG A 134 -19.62 9.04 28.09
CA ARG A 134 -19.79 8.83 26.65
C ARG A 134 -18.72 7.82 26.26
N GLN A 135 -19.12 6.65 25.76
CA GLN A 135 -18.22 5.75 25.06
C GLN A 135 -17.43 6.60 24.07
N ARG A 136 -16.16 6.86 24.40
CA ARG A 136 -15.24 7.45 23.46
C ARG A 136 -15.20 6.45 22.32
N ARG A 137 -15.80 6.79 21.17
CA ARG A 137 -15.39 6.21 19.91
C ARG A 137 -13.87 6.31 19.93
N SER A 138 -13.19 5.16 19.90
CA SER A 138 -11.74 5.09 19.92
C SER A 138 -11.20 6.17 19.00
N ASN A 139 -10.35 7.05 19.51
CA ASN A 139 -9.59 7.96 18.68
C ASN A 139 -8.83 7.08 17.69
N LEU A 140 -9.37 6.94 16.48
CA LEU A 140 -8.70 6.36 15.33
C LEU A 140 -7.62 7.37 14.95
N GLY A 141 -6.52 7.39 15.71
CA GLY A 141 -5.58 8.50 15.73
C GLY A 141 -4.20 8.04 16.18
N GLU A 142 -3.21 8.24 15.31
CA GLU A 142 -1.77 7.98 15.43
C GLU A 142 -1.32 6.52 15.64
N LYS A 143 -1.87 5.78 16.60
CA LYS A 143 -1.34 4.45 16.98
C LYS A 143 -1.68 3.33 15.99
N ASN A 144 -2.68 3.53 15.14
CA ASN A 144 -3.12 2.53 14.16
C ASN A 144 -2.74 2.87 12.73
N THR A 145 -1.94 3.92 12.53
CA THR A 145 -1.55 4.38 11.21
C THR A 145 -0.08 4.07 10.99
N CYS A 146 0.21 3.24 9.98
CA CYS A 146 1.57 3.02 9.51
C CYS A 146 1.94 4.12 8.48
N TYR A 147 2.96 4.90 8.81
CA TYR A 147 3.51 5.91 7.91
C TYR A 147 4.51 5.26 6.96
N LEU A 148 4.25 5.38 5.65
CA LEU A 148 5.05 4.77 4.60
C LEU A 148 5.98 5.79 3.94
N TYR A 149 7.23 5.40 3.75
CA TYR A 149 8.12 6.02 2.77
C TYR A 149 8.22 5.13 1.54
N LEU A 150 7.73 5.63 0.40
CA LEU A 150 7.76 4.88 -0.86
C LEU A 150 8.86 5.40 -1.78
N ARG A 151 9.58 4.48 -2.41
CA ARG A 151 10.63 4.80 -3.36
C ARG A 151 10.43 4.09 -4.70
N ALA A 152 10.64 4.80 -5.80
CA ALA A 152 10.73 4.25 -7.14
C ALA A 152 12.20 4.20 -7.58
N ASP A 153 12.63 3.08 -8.15
CA ASP A 153 13.98 2.91 -8.68
C ASP A 153 14.10 3.50 -10.11
N PRO A 154 15.34 3.67 -10.61
CA PRO A 154 15.56 4.18 -11.96
C PRO A 154 15.00 3.26 -13.06
N ILE A 155 14.93 1.95 -12.80
CA ILE A 155 14.42 0.95 -13.75
C ILE A 155 12.90 1.08 -13.92
N LEU A 156 12.14 1.23 -12.83
CA LEU A 156 10.70 1.50 -12.88
C LEU A 156 10.42 2.82 -13.60
N TRP A 157 11.23 3.86 -13.33
CA TRP A 157 11.13 5.13 -14.04
C TRP A 157 11.32 4.95 -15.56
N GLU A 158 12.39 4.28 -15.98
CA GLU A 158 12.66 4.00 -17.39
C GLU A 158 11.54 3.19 -18.03
N HIS A 159 11.06 2.15 -17.35
CA HIS A 159 9.97 1.32 -17.84
C HIS A 159 8.69 2.11 -18.05
N ILE A 160 8.27 2.93 -17.07
CA ILE A 160 7.06 3.75 -17.19
C ILE A 160 7.21 4.78 -18.31
N LYS A 161 8.37 5.42 -18.41
CA LYS A 161 8.63 6.47 -19.39
C LYS A 161 8.66 5.97 -20.83
N HIS A 162 9.29 4.82 -21.07
CA HIS A 162 9.62 4.35 -22.41
C HIS A 162 8.87 3.10 -22.87
N ASN A 163 8.53 2.18 -21.95
CA ASN A 163 8.10 0.83 -22.31
C ASN A 163 6.63 0.56 -22.00
N LYS A 164 6.08 1.21 -20.98
CA LYS A 164 4.70 0.98 -20.51
C LYS A 164 3.64 1.44 -21.52
N TYR A 165 3.97 2.48 -22.29
CA TYR A 165 3.07 3.09 -23.26
C TYR A 165 3.69 3.04 -24.64
N ASN A 166 2.85 3.03 -25.68
CA ASN A 166 3.31 3.12 -27.08
C ASN A 166 3.96 4.48 -27.43
N THR A 167 4.01 5.42 -26.48
CA THR A 167 4.57 6.76 -26.63
C THR A 167 5.50 7.07 -25.47
N ILE A 168 6.62 7.73 -25.74
CA ILE A 168 7.53 8.19 -24.71
C ILE A 168 6.85 9.31 -23.90
N LEU A 169 6.83 9.17 -22.58
CA LEU A 169 6.25 10.15 -21.68
C LEU A 169 7.23 11.28 -21.34
N SER A 170 6.70 12.46 -21.02
CA SER A 170 7.47 13.53 -20.38
C SER A 170 7.86 13.15 -18.94
N ASN A 171 8.87 13.82 -18.38
CA ASN A 171 9.32 13.57 -17.01
C ASN A 171 8.20 13.83 -15.99
N GLU A 172 7.48 14.95 -16.13
CA GLU A 172 6.34 15.29 -15.28
C GLU A 172 5.25 14.22 -15.34
N ARG A 173 4.89 13.78 -16.55
CA ARG A 173 3.87 12.74 -16.73
C ARG A 173 4.33 11.42 -16.12
N THR A 174 5.58 11.03 -16.33
CA THR A 174 6.16 9.82 -15.72
C THR A 174 6.11 9.87 -14.19
N GLN A 175 6.36 11.04 -13.59
CA GLN A 175 6.23 11.24 -12.16
C GLN A 175 4.77 11.07 -11.69
N GLU A 176 3.80 11.67 -12.38
CA GLU A 176 2.38 11.51 -12.07
C GLU A 176 1.91 10.05 -12.21
N GLU A 177 2.41 9.32 -13.21
CA GLU A 177 2.17 7.88 -13.37
C GLU A 177 2.61 7.10 -12.14
N ILE A 178 3.82 7.34 -11.65
CA ILE A 178 4.41 6.63 -10.51
C ILE A 178 3.64 6.97 -9.22
N LEU A 179 3.28 8.24 -9.02
CA LEU A 179 2.53 8.66 -7.85
C LEU A 179 1.13 8.04 -7.83
N ALA A 180 0.44 7.98 -8.97
CA ALA A 180 -0.84 7.30 -9.07
C ALA A 180 -0.73 5.79 -8.86
N PHE A 181 0.35 5.19 -9.37
CA PHE A 181 0.66 3.78 -9.13
C PHE A 181 0.80 3.50 -7.62
N PHE A 182 1.58 4.31 -6.90
CA PHE A 182 1.71 4.21 -5.44
C PHE A 182 0.39 4.44 -4.70
N ALA A 183 -0.37 5.47 -5.07
CA ALA A 183 -1.66 5.77 -4.44
C ALA A 183 -2.63 4.59 -4.57
N SER A 184 -2.70 3.98 -5.75
CA SER A 184 -3.55 2.80 -5.99
C SER A 184 -3.15 1.62 -5.10
N HIS A 185 -1.85 1.36 -4.96
CA HIS A 185 -1.35 0.26 -4.14
C HIS A 185 -1.63 0.49 -2.66
N VAL A 186 -1.35 1.69 -2.15
CA VAL A 186 -1.62 2.02 -0.74
C VAL A 186 -3.10 2.02 -0.44
N SER A 187 -3.95 2.48 -1.36
CA SER A 187 -5.40 2.42 -1.21
C SER A 187 -5.89 0.97 -1.10
N ALA A 188 -5.38 0.06 -1.94
CA ALA A 188 -5.71 -1.36 -1.88
C ALA A 188 -5.29 -2.00 -0.54
N VAL A 189 -4.05 -1.76 -0.11
CA VAL A 189 -3.53 -2.26 1.18
C VAL A 189 -4.34 -1.72 2.35
N LYS A 190 -4.61 -0.41 2.37
CA LYS A 190 -5.47 0.24 3.37
C LYS A 190 -6.84 -0.41 3.44
N ASN A 191 -7.48 -0.66 2.30
CA ASN A 191 -8.81 -1.26 2.25
C ASN A 191 -8.84 -2.67 2.86
N ILE A 192 -7.80 -3.48 2.61
CA ILE A 192 -7.67 -4.81 3.20
C ILE A 192 -7.44 -4.69 4.71
N TYR A 193 -6.39 -4.00 5.12
CA TYR A 193 -5.92 -3.98 6.51
C TYR A 193 -6.85 -3.22 7.47
N SER A 194 -7.58 -2.23 6.98
CA SER A 194 -8.56 -1.50 7.81
C SER A 194 -9.77 -2.38 8.19
N LYS A 195 -10.11 -3.35 7.33
CA LYS A 195 -11.25 -4.26 7.51
C LYS A 195 -10.88 -5.60 8.14
N THR A 196 -9.60 -5.95 8.15
CA THR A 196 -9.13 -7.21 8.76
C THR A 196 -9.18 -7.14 10.28
N ASP A 197 -9.58 -8.26 10.88
CA ASP A 197 -9.64 -8.45 12.32
C ASP A 197 -8.41 -9.22 12.80
N PHE A 198 -7.42 -8.51 13.34
CA PHE A 198 -6.20 -9.10 13.85
C PHE A 198 -6.43 -9.60 15.28
N ARG A 199 -6.26 -10.90 15.49
CA ARG A 199 -6.38 -11.53 16.80
C ARG A 199 -5.13 -12.31 17.12
N THR A 200 -4.71 -12.30 18.37
CA THR A 200 -3.66 -13.19 18.86
C THR A 200 -4.19 -14.63 18.90
N TYR A 201 -3.28 -15.61 18.82
CA TYR A 201 -3.67 -17.03 18.78
C TYR A 201 -4.43 -17.50 20.04
N ASP A 202 -4.16 -16.88 21.17
CA ASP A 202 -4.84 -17.07 22.45
C ASP A 202 -6.16 -16.28 22.56
N ASN A 203 -6.55 -15.54 21.52
CA ASN A 203 -7.68 -14.62 21.47
C ASN A 203 -7.68 -13.53 22.57
N SER A 204 -6.54 -13.26 23.22
CA SER A 204 -6.45 -12.29 24.30
C SER A 204 -6.54 -10.85 23.81
N VAL A 205 -6.04 -10.56 22.61
CA VAL A 205 -6.00 -9.21 22.03
C VAL A 205 -6.65 -9.21 20.65
N ARG A 206 -7.49 -8.19 20.43
CA ARG A 206 -8.14 -7.92 19.15
C ARG A 206 -7.75 -6.52 18.66
N TYR A 207 -7.38 -6.42 17.40
CA TYR A 207 -6.91 -5.19 16.78
C TYR A 207 -7.52 -5.02 15.39
N MET A 208 -8.13 -3.86 15.15
CA MET A 208 -8.84 -3.53 13.91
C MET A 208 -8.57 -2.08 13.51
N GLY A 209 -8.83 -1.75 12.24
CA GLY A 209 -8.72 -0.39 11.75
C GLY A 209 -7.28 0.05 11.55
N VAL A 210 -6.42 -0.85 11.05
CA VAL A 210 -5.06 -0.51 10.64
C VAL A 210 -5.12 0.34 9.38
N ASP A 211 -4.50 1.51 9.43
CA ASP A 211 -4.45 2.47 8.35
C ASP A 211 -3.02 2.61 7.82
N PHE A 212 -2.90 3.04 6.56
CA PHE A 212 -1.64 3.32 5.90
C PHE A 212 -1.69 4.72 5.29
N LEU A 213 -0.64 5.50 5.55
CA LEU A 213 -0.50 6.84 5.00
C LEU A 213 0.90 7.04 4.43
N VAL A 214 0.98 7.53 3.21
CA VAL A 214 2.27 7.87 2.59
C VAL A 214 2.75 9.21 3.14
N LEU A 215 3.87 9.18 3.87
CA LEU A 215 4.49 10.38 4.45
C LEU A 215 5.44 11.04 3.44
N ARG A 216 6.21 10.24 2.73
CA ARG A 216 7.20 10.70 1.76
C ARG A 216 7.21 9.78 0.53
N THR A 217 7.48 10.37 -0.62
CA THR A 217 7.79 9.62 -1.84
C THR A 217 9.12 10.12 -2.39
N SER A 218 9.95 9.20 -2.89
CA SER A 218 11.18 9.54 -3.60
C SER A 218 11.24 8.77 -4.91
N ILE A 219 11.55 9.47 -6.00
CA ILE A 219 11.60 8.88 -7.32
C ILE A 219 13.02 9.05 -7.84
N MET A 220 13.73 7.93 -7.95
CA MET A 220 15.08 7.89 -8.48
C MET A 220 15.02 7.87 -10.00
N THR A 221 15.75 8.78 -10.64
CA THR A 221 15.92 8.80 -12.10
C THR A 221 17.34 8.36 -12.45
N MET A 222 17.56 7.97 -13.71
CA MET A 222 18.90 7.60 -14.20
C MET A 222 19.91 8.74 -14.03
N GLU A 223 19.45 9.99 -14.18
CA GLU A 223 20.26 11.20 -14.02
C GLU A 223 20.60 11.44 -12.54
N ASN A 224 19.60 11.38 -11.65
CA ASN A 224 19.78 11.62 -10.22
C ASN A 224 20.67 10.58 -9.54
N GLN A 225 20.82 9.40 -10.15
CA GLN A 225 21.64 8.29 -9.64
C GLN A 225 22.97 8.14 -10.38
N ASP A 226 23.29 9.07 -11.29
CA ASP A 226 24.50 9.06 -12.12
C ASP A 226 24.75 7.70 -12.79
N CYS A 227 23.67 7.04 -13.25
CA CYS A 227 23.76 5.65 -13.74
C CYS A 227 24.67 5.51 -14.96
N ASN A 228 24.87 6.58 -15.71
CA ASN A 228 25.74 6.64 -16.89
C ASN A 228 27.10 7.30 -16.61
N GLY A 229 27.35 7.76 -15.38
CA GLY A 229 28.57 8.46 -15.01
C GLY A 229 29.61 7.57 -14.36
N LYS A 230 30.48 8.19 -13.56
CA LYS A 230 31.66 7.53 -13.01
C LYS A 230 31.36 6.74 -11.73
N ASN A 231 30.34 7.15 -10.98
CA ASN A 231 29.98 6.55 -9.69
C ASN A 231 28.47 6.23 -9.66
N PRO A 232 27.99 5.28 -10.47
CA PRO A 232 26.59 4.90 -10.49
C PRO A 232 26.18 4.26 -9.16
N THR A 233 24.97 4.55 -8.69
CA THR A 233 24.45 3.87 -7.51
C THR A 233 24.12 2.41 -7.82
N ARG A 234 24.11 1.56 -6.78
CA ARG A 234 23.84 0.12 -6.95
C ARG A 234 22.43 -0.18 -7.48
N TYR A 235 21.50 0.77 -7.35
CA TYR A 235 20.15 0.69 -7.91
C TYR A 235 20.11 0.78 -9.44
N CYS A 236 21.19 1.22 -10.10
CA CYS A 236 21.28 1.27 -11.56
C CYS A 236 21.52 -0.11 -12.19
N ASN A 237 21.91 -1.14 -11.41
CA ASN A 237 22.21 -2.46 -11.94
C ASN A 237 20.91 -3.21 -12.32
N ARG A 238 20.74 -3.50 -13.62
CA ARG A 238 19.58 -4.24 -14.15
C ARG A 238 19.48 -5.68 -13.65
N ASN A 239 20.60 -6.29 -13.26
CA ASN A 239 20.68 -7.69 -12.83
C ASN A 239 20.88 -7.81 -11.31
N ILE A 240 20.27 -6.91 -10.54
CA ILE A 240 20.31 -7.00 -9.07
C ILE A 240 19.44 -8.16 -8.58
N ASP A 241 20.00 -9.00 -7.71
CA ASP A 241 19.22 -10.03 -7.03
C ASP A 241 18.27 -9.41 -5.99
N VAL A 242 17.14 -10.08 -5.73
CA VAL A 242 16.10 -9.63 -4.79
C VAL A 242 16.68 -9.41 -3.40
N THR A 243 17.56 -10.31 -2.94
CA THR A 243 18.21 -10.20 -1.62
C THR A 243 19.08 -8.95 -1.54
N ASN A 244 19.86 -8.71 -2.60
CA ASN A 244 20.73 -7.55 -2.66
C ASN A 244 19.92 -6.25 -2.73
N PHE A 245 18.84 -6.21 -3.50
CA PHE A 245 17.95 -5.05 -3.59
C PHE A 245 17.34 -4.69 -2.23
N LEU A 246 16.86 -5.70 -1.48
CA LEU A 246 16.32 -5.49 -0.14
C LEU A 246 17.40 -5.02 0.84
N ASN A 247 18.61 -5.58 0.76
CA ASN A 247 19.73 -5.16 1.60
C ASN A 247 20.13 -3.70 1.35
N LEU A 248 20.13 -3.25 0.09
CA LEU A 248 20.37 -1.83 -0.23
C LEU A 248 19.32 -0.93 0.42
N ASN A 249 18.04 -1.33 0.32
CA ASN A 249 16.96 -0.60 0.94
C ASN A 249 17.10 -0.57 2.47
N SER A 250 17.62 -1.62 3.10
CA SER A 250 17.84 -1.66 4.56
C SER A 250 19.06 -0.88 5.03
N MET A 251 20.08 -0.68 4.19
CA MET A 251 21.29 0.10 4.52
C MET A 251 21.06 1.61 4.44
N ASP A 252 20.12 2.05 3.61
CA ASP A 252 19.77 3.47 3.46
C ASP A 252 19.06 4.00 4.71
N GLN A 253 19.34 5.25 5.08
CA GLN A 253 18.61 5.97 6.11
C GLN A 253 17.35 6.62 5.51
N HIS A 254 16.19 6.27 6.05
CA HIS A 254 14.86 6.69 5.59
C HIS A 254 14.21 7.70 6.51
#